data_AF-A0A7V9HYH8-F1
#
_entry.id   AF-A0A7V9HYH8-F1
#
_cell.length_a   1.000
_cell.length_b   1.000
_cell.length_c   1.000
_cell.angle_alpha   90.00
_cell.angle_beta   90.00
_cell.angle_gamma   90.00
#
_symmetry.space_group_name_H-M   'P 1'
#
loop_
_entity.id
_entity.type
_entity.pdbx_description
1 polymer ?
#
loop_
_entity_poly.entity_id
_entity_poly.type
_entity_poly.pdbx_seq_one_letter_code
_entity_poly.pdbx_strand_id
1 'polypeptide(L)'
;FYAMKPARDWAQRSNAWAAANIVKWQDAEYDRLYDEVMTETDPARSRELWRRLNDVVVGSNVALPLIDRTFVSAKAPSLRGPALRAFDLETWNVADWTAD
;
A
#
# COMPACT_ATOMS: atom_id res chain seq x y z
N PHE A 1 2.35 -1.70 -6.51
CA PHE A 1 3.78 -1.93 -6.20
C PHE A 1 4.28 -3.27 -6.71
N TYR A 2 3.51 -4.37 -6.62
CA TYR A 2 3.94 -5.70 -7.10
C TYR A 2 3.01 -6.39 -8.12
N ALA A 3 1.83 -5.84 -8.42
CA ALA A 3 0.93 -6.28 -9.51
C ALA A 3 1.26 -5.50 -10.80
N MET A 4 1.14 -5.95 -12.05
CA MET A 4 0.68 -7.16 -12.77
C MET A 4 1.04 -6.95 -14.29
N LYS A 5 0.50 -7.74 -15.24
CA LYS A 5 0.78 -7.75 -16.71
C LYS A 5 1.61 -6.56 -17.26
N PRO A 6 2.72 -6.79 -17.98
CA PRO A 6 3.56 -5.72 -18.54
C PRO A 6 2.77 -4.60 -19.23
N ALA A 7 1.71 -4.96 -19.97
CA ALA A 7 0.79 -4.05 -20.64
C ALA A 7 0.14 -3.00 -19.71
N ARG A 8 -0.16 -3.37 -18.47
CA ARG A 8 -0.91 -2.58 -17.50
C ARG A 8 0.02 -1.89 -16.51
N ASP A 9 0.93 -2.63 -15.88
CA ASP A 9 1.56 -2.16 -14.65
C ASP A 9 3.06 -1.80 -14.76
N TRP A 10 3.69 -2.03 -15.92
CA TRP A 10 5.02 -1.51 -16.20
C TRP A 10 4.92 -0.13 -16.83
N ALA A 11 5.74 0.83 -16.38
CA ALA A 11 5.82 2.12 -17.03
C ALA A 11 6.30 1.96 -18.49
N GLN A 12 5.45 2.31 -19.45
CA GLN A 12 5.74 2.17 -20.88
C GLN A 12 4.92 3.15 -21.73
N ARG A 13 5.24 3.21 -23.03
CA ARG A 13 4.60 4.16 -23.94
C ARG A 13 3.08 4.02 -24.01
N SER A 14 2.55 2.81 -24.04
CA SER A 14 1.11 2.55 -24.17
C SER A 14 0.27 2.99 -22.98
N ASN A 15 0.87 3.11 -21.78
CA ASN A 15 0.21 3.62 -20.58
C ASN A 15 0.75 4.98 -20.13
N ALA A 16 1.39 5.71 -21.04
CA ALA A 16 1.99 7.01 -20.77
C ALA A 16 2.90 7.00 -19.51
N TRP A 17 3.60 5.89 -19.28
CA TRP A 17 4.51 5.72 -18.13
C TRP A 17 3.84 5.85 -16.75
N ALA A 18 2.51 5.75 -16.67
CA ALA A 18 1.76 6.00 -15.43
C ALA A 18 1.81 4.87 -14.41
N ALA A 19 2.34 3.70 -14.79
CA ALA A 19 2.29 2.52 -13.94
C ALA A 19 3.48 2.38 -12.98
N ALA A 20 3.26 1.68 -11.87
CA ALA A 20 4.10 1.76 -10.67
C ALA A 20 4.82 0.46 -10.26
N ASN A 21 4.84 -0.59 -11.11
CA ASN A 21 5.67 -1.77 -10.85
C ASN A 21 7.13 -1.48 -11.26
N ILE A 22 7.87 -0.81 -10.36
CA ILE A 22 9.24 -0.36 -10.60
C ILE A 22 10.26 -1.51 -10.67
N VAL A 23 9.99 -2.63 -10.00
CA VAL A 23 10.87 -3.81 -9.97
C VAL A 23 10.65 -4.74 -11.17
N LYS A 24 9.60 -4.51 -11.96
CA LYS A 24 9.21 -5.32 -13.14
C LYS A 24 9.07 -6.82 -12.83
N TRP A 25 8.75 -7.15 -11.59
CA TRP A 25 8.50 -8.52 -11.17
C TRP A 25 7.11 -8.97 -11.60
N GLN A 26 6.98 -10.25 -11.90
CA GLN A 26 5.76 -10.89 -12.37
C GLN A 26 5.69 -12.30 -11.79
N ASP A 27 4.50 -12.69 -11.33
CA ASP A 27 4.23 -14.04 -10.83
C ASP A 27 2.77 -14.43 -11.14
N ALA A 28 2.56 -15.64 -11.67
CA ALA A 28 1.24 -16.08 -12.13
C ALA A 28 0.27 -16.38 -10.98
N GLU A 29 0.76 -16.80 -9.81
CA GLU A 29 -0.08 -17.03 -8.64
C GLU A 29 -0.52 -15.69 -8.03
N TYR A 30 0.41 -14.75 -7.89
CA TYR A 30 0.12 -13.39 -7.43
C TYR A 30 -0.94 -12.74 -8.32
N ASP A 31 -0.77 -12.85 -9.64
CA ASP A 31 -1.72 -12.36 -10.64
C ASP A 31 -3.13 -12.93 -10.39
N ARG A 32 -3.27 -14.26 -10.26
CA ARG A 32 -4.56 -14.91 -10.00
C ARG A 32 -5.19 -14.45 -8.68
N LEU A 33 -4.41 -14.37 -7.61
CA LEU A 33 -4.88 -13.94 -6.29
C LEU A 33 -5.32 -12.47 -6.29
N TYR A 34 -4.63 -11.62 -7.06
CA TYR A 34 -4.96 -10.21 -7.17
C TYR A 34 -6.28 -10.01 -7.90
N ASP A 35 -6.49 -10.68 -9.04
CA ASP A 35 -7.77 -10.60 -9.75
C ASP A 35 -8.94 -11.10 -8.88
N GLU A 36 -8.70 -12.12 -8.04
CA GLU A 36 -9.69 -12.62 -7.07
C GLU A 36 -10.02 -11.55 -6.00
N VAL A 37 -9.01 -11.01 -5.30
CA VAL A 37 -9.25 -10.07 -4.19
C VAL A 37 -9.87 -8.76 -4.64
N MET A 38 -9.61 -8.31 -5.88
CA MET A 38 -10.17 -7.07 -6.43
C MET A 38 -11.67 -7.13 -6.66
N THR A 39 -12.26 -8.32 -6.67
CA THR A 39 -13.71 -8.53 -6.80
C THR A 39 -14.35 -9.08 -5.52
N GLU A 40 -13.55 -9.33 -4.49
CA GLU A 40 -14.01 -9.88 -3.22
C GLU A 40 -14.69 -8.82 -2.36
N THR A 41 -15.89 -9.13 -1.85
CA THR A 41 -16.71 -8.20 -1.05
C THR A 41 -16.82 -8.63 0.42
N ASP A 42 -16.53 -9.89 0.75
CA ASP A 42 -16.41 -10.34 2.13
C ASP A 42 -15.07 -9.88 2.75
N PRO A 43 -15.10 -9.05 3.81
CA PRO A 43 -13.88 -8.60 4.48
C PRO A 43 -13.03 -9.73 5.05
N ALA A 44 -13.63 -10.84 5.52
CA ALA A 44 -12.88 -11.95 6.09
C ALA A 44 -12.05 -12.67 5.02
N ARG A 45 -12.68 -12.99 3.89
CA ARG A 45 -12.00 -13.57 2.74
C ARG A 45 -10.99 -12.62 2.11
N SER A 46 -11.31 -11.34 1.97
CA SER A 46 -10.38 -10.33 1.46
C SER A 46 -9.10 -10.27 2.29
N ARG A 47 -9.20 -10.28 3.63
CA ARG A 47 -8.03 -10.35 4.53
C ARG A 47 -7.17 -11.59 4.32
N GLU A 48 -7.77 -12.73 4.03
CA GLU A 48 -7.03 -13.95 3.72
C GLU A 48 -6.28 -13.85 2.39
N LEU A 49 -6.95 -13.35 1.34
CA LEU A 49 -6.33 -13.14 0.04
C LEU A 49 -5.16 -12.15 0.11
N TRP A 50 -5.31 -11.05 0.85
CA TRP A 50 -4.22 -10.09 1.06
C TRP A 50 -3.02 -10.69 1.80
N ARG A 51 -3.25 -11.58 2.79
CA ARG A 51 -2.15 -12.32 3.44
C ARG A 51 -1.42 -13.23 2.44
N ARG A 52 -2.17 -13.98 1.63
CA ARG A 52 -1.59 -14.84 0.59
C ARG A 52 -0.77 -14.06 -0.44
N LEU A 53 -1.28 -12.91 -0.89
CA LEU A 53 -0.54 -12.00 -1.78
C LEU A 53 0.78 -11.55 -1.17
N ASN A 54 0.76 -11.18 0.12
CA ASN A 54 1.98 -10.83 0.85
C ASN A 54 2.97 -12.00 0.93
N ASP A 55 2.49 -13.21 1.21
CA ASP A 55 3.34 -14.40 1.31
C ASP A 55 4.08 -14.71 0.00
N VAL A 56 3.42 -14.54 -1.16
CA VAL A 56 4.07 -14.70 -2.48
C VAL A 56 5.19 -13.66 -2.68
N VAL A 57 4.92 -12.38 -2.36
CA VAL A 57 5.92 -11.30 -2.50
C VAL A 57 7.12 -11.55 -1.59
N VAL A 58 6.89 -11.84 -0.31
CA VAL A 58 7.96 -12.10 0.66
C VAL A 58 8.75 -13.36 0.29
N GLY A 59 8.06 -14.43 -0.09
CA GLY A 59 8.65 -15.71 -0.49
C GLY A 59 9.49 -15.62 -1.77
N SER A 60 9.19 -14.69 -2.67
CA SER A 60 9.96 -14.46 -3.90
C SER A 60 11.25 -13.66 -3.71
N ASN A 61 11.48 -13.09 -2.52
CA ASN A 61 12.59 -12.19 -2.22
C ASN A 61 12.67 -10.93 -3.11
N VAL A 62 11.63 -10.59 -3.88
CA VAL A 62 11.57 -9.35 -4.67
C VAL A 62 11.49 -8.10 -3.79
N ALA A 63 10.93 -8.25 -2.59
CA ALA A 63 10.82 -7.21 -1.59
C ALA A 63 11.31 -7.74 -0.25
N LEU A 64 12.36 -7.12 0.27
CA LEU A 64 12.93 -7.46 1.57
C LEU A 64 12.64 -6.31 2.54
N PRO A 65 11.64 -6.44 3.43
CA PRO A 65 11.42 -5.44 4.45
C PRO A 65 12.61 -5.42 5.39
N LEU A 66 13.23 -4.24 5.57
CA LEU A 66 14.43 -4.09 6.40
C LEU A 66 14.07 -3.56 7.79
N ILE A 67 13.39 -2.42 7.83
CA ILE A 67 13.00 -1.74 9.06
C ILE A 67 11.65 -1.04 8.85
N ASP A 68 10.91 -0.88 9.94
CA ASP A 68 9.83 0.09 9.99
C ASP A 68 10.43 1.50 10.17
N ARG A 69 10.11 2.41 9.26
CA ARG A 69 10.66 3.77 9.28
C ARG A 69 9.80 4.66 10.16
N THR A 70 10.19 4.78 11.43
CA THR A 70 9.59 5.75 12.35
C THR A 70 10.05 7.17 12.01
N PHE A 71 9.18 8.15 12.20
CA PHE A 71 9.51 9.58 12.09
C PHE A 71 9.25 10.28 13.43
N VAL A 72 10.01 11.36 13.69
CA VAL A 72 9.80 12.20 14.87
C VAL A 72 8.68 13.19 14.55
N SER A 73 7.70 13.25 15.45
CA SER A 73 6.56 14.17 15.35
C SER A 73 6.39 14.95 16.65
N ALA A 74 5.96 16.20 16.52
CA ALA A 74 5.67 17.08 17.64
C ALA A 74 4.49 17.99 17.31
N LYS A 75 3.71 18.34 18.34
CA LYS A 75 2.66 19.35 18.27
C LYS A 75 2.86 20.42 19.34
N ALA A 76 2.30 21.60 19.12
CA ALA A 76 2.25 22.63 20.15
C ALA A 76 1.46 22.12 21.38
N PRO A 77 1.87 22.48 22.61
CA PRO A 77 1.16 22.05 23.83
C PRO A 77 -0.31 22.47 23.88
N SER A 78 -0.67 23.60 23.25
CA SER A 78 -2.04 24.11 23.15
C SER A 78 -2.87 23.47 22.02
N LEU A 79 -2.27 22.66 21.13
CA LEU A 79 -2.98 22.07 20.01
C LEU A 79 -3.75 20.81 20.43
N ARG A 80 -5.06 20.81 20.19
CA ARG A 80 -5.97 19.67 20.38
C ARG A 80 -6.45 19.16 19.02
N GLY A 81 -6.81 17.88 18.95
CA GLY A 81 -7.37 17.27 17.73
C GLY A 81 -6.47 16.33 16.91
N PRO A 82 -5.13 16.51 16.80
CA PRO A 82 -4.32 15.59 15.99
C PRO A 82 -4.53 14.12 16.36
N ALA A 83 -4.84 13.28 15.37
CA ALA A 83 -5.09 11.84 15.53
C ALA A 83 -4.21 11.04 14.55
N LEU A 84 -3.19 10.35 15.05
CA LEU A 84 -2.26 9.62 14.18
C LEU A 84 -2.88 8.36 13.57
N ARG A 85 -2.54 8.08 12.31
CA ARG A 85 -2.90 6.86 11.58
C ARG A 85 -1.68 6.35 10.81
N ALA A 86 -1.56 5.03 10.67
CA ALA A 86 -0.36 4.39 10.13
C ALA A 86 -0.07 4.70 8.65
N PHE A 87 -1.09 5.05 7.85
CA PHE A 87 -0.97 5.25 6.40
C PHE A 87 -1.48 6.61 5.91
N ASP A 88 -1.77 7.55 6.82
CA ASP A 88 -2.21 8.90 6.47
C ASP A 88 -1.13 9.93 6.84
N LEU A 89 -1.24 11.13 6.25
CA LEU A 89 -0.48 12.28 6.71
C LEU A 89 -0.94 12.67 8.11
N GLU A 90 -0.03 13.20 8.94
CA GLU A 90 -0.36 13.64 10.30
C GLU A 90 -1.45 14.70 10.35
N THR A 91 -1.66 15.42 9.24
CA THR A 91 -2.64 16.48 9.06
C THR A 91 -3.96 16.02 8.43
N TRP A 92 -4.21 14.71 8.26
CA TRP A 92 -5.42 14.22 7.59
C TRP A 92 -6.73 14.72 8.24
N ASN A 93 -6.71 14.98 9.55
CA ASN A 93 -7.85 15.50 10.30
C ASN A 93 -7.69 16.96 10.75
N VAL A 94 -6.91 17.77 10.03
CA VAL A 94 -6.63 19.17 10.42
C VAL A 94 -7.89 20.02 10.60
N ALA A 95 -8.98 19.69 9.91
CA ALA A 95 -10.27 20.38 10.06
C ALA A 95 -10.85 20.29 11.48
N ASP A 96 -10.49 19.27 12.25
CA ASP A 96 -10.98 19.04 13.62
C ASP A 96 -10.12 19.71 14.69
N TRP A 97 -9.04 20.39 14.29
CA TRP A 97 -8.03 20.89 15.23
C TRP A 97 -8.46 22.21 15.87
N THR A 98 -8.16 22.35 17.14
CA THR A 98 -8.40 23.60 17.89
C THR A 98 -7.15 24.00 18.67
N ALA A 99 -7.01 25.31 18.87
CA ALA A 99 -6.14 25.84 19.92
C ALA A 99 -6.96 25.95 21.21
N ASP A 100 -6.37 25.56 22.34
CA ASP A 100 -6.85 25.97 23.66
C ASP A 100 -6.88 27.51 23.80
#